data_AF-A0A7N5JDZ1-F1
#
_entry.id   AF-A0A7N5JDZ1-F1
#
_cell.length_a   1.000
_cell.length_b   1.000
_cell.length_c   1.000
_cell.angle_alpha   90.00
_cell.angle_beta   90.00
_cell.angle_gamma   90.00
#
_symmetry.space_group_name_H-M   'P 1'
#
loop_
_entity.id
_entity.type
_entity.pdbx_description
1 polymer ?
#
loop_
_entity_poly.entity_id
_entity_poly.type
_entity_poly.pdbx_seq_one_letter_code
_entity_poly.pdbx_strand_id
1 'polypeptide(L)'
;MILRAAAESRAALPECGAPGAPRNFVPSVEGTPECRGGELPLRERGDGAPPFSTSRGQLGALPPPAEGEQLPSRARRRVGERRGGGSEPPPPQRGRDPRAQLAAPAWVASAAAGTPRSGLPCSLSMKTFKCCFKYPAQQKVFILFVTLWLFSLLKLLNVRSLLFPQRGIYLVESSLSTSPFVRNRYTNVKNEVRYEVNCSGVYEQAPLEIGKSLEIRRKDIIDLDDEDVMAITSDCDIYQTLRRYHQKPVSREEKSFPIAYSLVVHKDAIMVERLLHAIYNQHNIYCIHYDHKSPDTFKVAMNNLAKCFSNVFIASKLETVQYAHISRLQADLNCLSDLLKSPVQWKYVINLCGQDFPLKSNFELVSELKKLNGANMLETVKPPTSKMERFTYHHELRQVPYEYVKLPIRTNISKEAPPHNIEIFVGSAYFVLSRAFVKYVFNNSLVKDFFAWSKDTYSPDEHFWATLIRVPGTPGEISRSAQDVSDLQSKTRLVKWNYHEGLLYPRCTGSHLRSVCIFGAAELRWLINDGHWFANKFDSKVDPVLIKCLAEKLEEQQRQWITLSSKKLLMAKNAVITS
;
A
#
# COMPACT_ATOMS: atom_id res chain seq x y z
N MET A 1 -44.33 10.87 0.35
CA MET A 1 -43.64 11.28 -0.89
C MET A 1 -42.24 10.68 -0.82
N ILE A 2 -41.85 9.75 -1.70
CA ILE A 2 -41.66 9.85 -3.18
C ILE A 2 -40.36 10.63 -3.45
N LEU A 3 -39.32 10.06 -4.10
CA LEU A 3 -39.27 8.88 -4.99
C LEU A 3 -38.45 7.68 -4.47
N ARG A 4 -38.96 6.47 -4.73
CA ARG A 4 -38.18 5.28 -5.17
C ARG A 4 -38.45 5.10 -6.67
N ALA A 5 -37.44 4.72 -7.46
CA ALA A 5 -37.54 4.05 -8.78
C ALA A 5 -36.11 3.93 -9.36
N ALA A 6 -35.71 2.89 -10.10
CA ALA A 6 -36.41 1.65 -10.45
C ALA A 6 -35.40 0.47 -10.51
N ALA A 7 -35.85 -0.74 -10.16
CA ALA A 7 -35.13 -2.00 -10.38
C ALA A 7 -36.12 -3.18 -10.30
N GLU A 8 -36.92 -3.35 -11.35
CA GLU A 8 -37.81 -4.49 -11.60
C GLU A 8 -37.53 -5.00 -13.03
N SER A 9 -37.60 -6.29 -13.35
CA SER A 9 -37.71 -7.49 -12.52
C SER A 9 -37.20 -8.71 -13.30
N ARG A 10 -37.01 -9.85 -12.63
CA ARG A 10 -37.34 -11.18 -13.18
C ARG A 10 -37.62 -12.13 -12.03
N ALA A 11 -38.75 -12.84 -12.10
CA ALA A 11 -39.22 -13.71 -11.02
C ALA A 11 -38.63 -15.13 -11.12
N ALA A 12 -38.60 -15.84 -9.99
CA ALA A 12 -38.24 -17.26 -9.92
C ALA A 12 -39.12 -17.99 -8.90
N LEU A 13 -39.83 -19.03 -9.36
CA LEU A 13 -40.62 -20.00 -8.61
C LEU A 13 -40.77 -21.27 -9.51
N PRO A 14 -40.95 -22.48 -8.95
CA PRO A 14 -40.16 -23.06 -7.87
C PRO A 14 -39.69 -24.50 -8.22
N GLU A 15 -39.32 -25.25 -7.18
CA GLU A 15 -38.74 -26.59 -7.13
C GLU A 15 -39.33 -27.70 -8.03
N CYS A 16 -38.46 -28.66 -8.40
CA CYS A 16 -38.81 -30.07 -8.59
C CYS A 16 -37.61 -30.95 -8.17
N GLY A 17 -37.87 -32.15 -7.64
CA GLY A 17 -36.88 -32.95 -6.88
C GLY A 17 -36.08 -33.99 -7.67
N ALA A 18 -35.11 -34.60 -6.99
CA ALA A 18 -34.39 -35.81 -7.44
C ALA A 18 -35.27 -37.07 -7.25
N PRO A 19 -34.94 -38.22 -7.89
CA PRO A 19 -33.99 -39.14 -7.24
C PRO A 19 -33.08 -39.96 -8.20
N GLY A 20 -32.11 -40.71 -7.64
CA GLY A 20 -31.61 -41.95 -8.27
C GLY A 20 -30.10 -42.06 -8.54
N ALA A 21 -29.39 -42.73 -7.64
CA ALA A 21 -28.24 -43.58 -7.97
C ALA A 21 -28.68 -45.06 -7.87
N PRO A 22 -27.93 -46.07 -8.36
CA PRO A 22 -26.94 -46.69 -7.45
C PRO A 22 -25.76 -47.51 -8.07
N ARG A 23 -24.87 -48.01 -7.19
CA ARG A 23 -23.93 -49.17 -7.29
C ARG A 23 -22.55 -49.02 -7.97
N ASN A 24 -21.54 -48.83 -7.12
CA ASN A 24 -20.39 -49.72 -6.83
C ASN A 24 -19.73 -50.56 -7.94
N PHE A 25 -18.39 -50.47 -8.04
CA PHE A 25 -17.47 -51.62 -8.15
C PHE A 25 -16.09 -51.28 -7.53
N VAL A 26 -15.32 -52.29 -7.11
CA VAL A 26 -14.00 -52.20 -6.43
C VAL A 26 -13.14 -53.46 -6.80
N PRO A 27 -11.84 -53.65 -6.41
CA PRO A 27 -10.76 -53.78 -7.40
C PRO A 27 -9.83 -55.03 -7.31
N SER A 28 -8.98 -55.20 -8.34
CA SER A 28 -7.70 -55.97 -8.36
C SER A 28 -6.73 -55.21 -9.30
N VAL A 29 -5.41 -55.03 -9.12
CA VAL A 29 -4.26 -55.79 -8.52
C VAL A 29 -3.40 -56.52 -9.58
N GLU A 30 -2.07 -56.44 -9.37
CA GLU A 30 -0.94 -57.12 -10.07
C GLU A 30 -0.43 -56.63 -11.45
N GLY A 31 0.88 -56.84 -11.70
CA GLY A 31 1.55 -56.58 -12.99
C GLY A 31 2.92 -55.88 -12.95
N THR A 32 3.98 -56.51 -12.43
CA THR A 32 5.39 -56.13 -12.72
C THR A 32 5.92 -56.87 -13.96
N PRO A 33 7.08 -56.46 -14.51
CA PRO A 33 8.22 -57.38 -14.48
C PRO A 33 9.60 -56.71 -14.24
N GLU A 34 10.57 -57.51 -13.79
CA GLU A 34 12.00 -57.17 -13.71
C GLU A 34 12.78 -57.60 -14.96
N CYS A 35 14.00 -57.06 -15.17
CA CYS A 35 15.24 -57.86 -15.08
C CYS A 35 16.54 -57.09 -15.37
N ARG A 36 17.52 -57.23 -14.46
CA ARG A 36 18.99 -57.49 -14.62
C ARG A 36 19.84 -56.68 -15.65
N GLY A 37 21.12 -56.37 -15.39
CA GLY A 37 21.96 -56.61 -14.20
C GLY A 37 23.48 -56.61 -14.51
N GLY A 38 24.33 -56.48 -13.49
CA GLY A 38 25.80 -56.58 -13.55
C GLY A 38 26.55 -55.26 -13.85
N GLU A 39 27.82 -55.06 -13.42
CA GLU A 39 28.62 -55.80 -12.41
C GLU A 39 29.83 -54.94 -11.93
N LEU A 40 30.59 -55.39 -10.92
CA LEU A 40 31.68 -54.65 -10.24
C LEU A 40 32.98 -55.48 -10.16
N PRO A 41 34.17 -54.86 -10.31
CA PRO A 41 35.17 -54.82 -9.21
C PRO A 41 35.81 -53.40 -9.05
N LEU A 42 36.34 -52.91 -7.90
CA LEU A 42 37.39 -53.40 -6.95
C LEU A 42 38.79 -53.48 -7.62
N ARG A 43 39.97 -53.16 -7.03
CA ARG A 43 40.49 -52.71 -5.68
C ARG A 43 41.99 -52.28 -5.90
N GLU A 44 42.81 -51.62 -5.03
CA GLU A 44 42.75 -51.05 -3.66
C GLU A 44 43.92 -50.05 -3.38
N ARG A 45 43.87 -49.33 -2.25
CA ARG A 45 44.98 -48.76 -1.40
C ARG A 45 45.86 -47.57 -1.82
N GLY A 46 46.32 -46.86 -0.78
CA GLY A 46 47.35 -45.81 -0.77
C GLY A 46 47.34 -44.99 0.52
N ASP A 47 47.91 -45.51 1.62
CA ASP A 47 47.92 -44.85 2.94
C ASP A 47 49.00 -43.74 3.08
N GLY A 48 48.75 -42.69 3.87
CA GLY A 48 49.77 -41.67 4.17
C GLY A 48 49.32 -40.47 5.03
N ALA A 49 49.85 -40.40 6.26
CA ALA A 49 49.79 -39.27 7.22
C ALA A 49 51.17 -39.23 7.95
N PRO A 50 51.57 -38.23 8.78
CA PRO A 50 50.76 -37.24 9.51
C PRO A 50 51.35 -35.78 9.48
N PRO A 51 51.57 -34.96 10.56
CA PRO A 51 51.21 -33.52 10.52
C PRO A 51 52.31 -32.51 10.99
N PHE A 52 51.89 -31.26 11.31
CA PHE A 52 52.67 -30.08 11.78
C PHE A 52 53.55 -29.40 10.69
N SER A 53 53.56 -28.08 10.53
CA SER A 53 53.91 -27.07 11.56
C SER A 53 53.37 -25.65 11.26
N THR A 54 53.72 -24.67 12.10
CA THR A 54 53.28 -23.26 12.04
C THR A 54 54.33 -22.31 11.44
N SER A 55 53.90 -21.24 10.74
CA SER A 55 54.72 -20.05 10.53
C SER A 55 53.89 -18.78 10.32
N ARG A 56 54.22 -17.71 11.06
CA ARG A 56 53.74 -16.35 10.79
C ARG A 56 54.27 -15.83 9.45
N GLY A 57 53.48 -15.02 8.75
CA GLY A 57 53.96 -14.09 7.72
C GLY A 57 53.36 -12.71 7.97
N GLN A 58 54.17 -11.71 8.32
CA GLN A 58 53.73 -10.32 8.49
C GLN A 58 54.05 -9.52 7.24
N LEU A 59 53.02 -8.92 6.62
CA LEU A 59 53.07 -7.85 5.61
C LEU A 59 51.65 -7.24 5.56
N GLY A 60 51.43 -5.93 5.61
CA GLY A 60 52.34 -4.83 5.94
C GLY A 60 51.50 -3.55 5.96
N ALA A 61 51.40 -2.86 7.09
CA ALA A 61 50.50 -1.71 7.23
C ALA A 61 51.09 -0.45 6.59
N LEU A 62 50.28 0.29 5.83
CA LEU A 62 50.57 1.64 5.33
C LEU A 62 49.44 2.60 5.71
N PRO A 63 49.74 3.91 5.88
CA PRO A 63 48.92 4.81 6.70
C PRO A 63 47.76 5.49 5.94
N PRO A 64 46.77 6.04 6.67
CA PRO A 64 45.80 6.96 6.10
C PRO A 64 46.42 8.34 5.79
N PRO A 65 46.00 9.04 4.72
CA PRO A 65 46.29 10.45 4.52
C PRO A 65 45.44 11.32 5.47
N ALA A 66 45.96 12.50 5.83
CA ALA A 66 45.35 13.39 6.83
C ALA A 66 44.71 14.66 6.24
N GLU A 67 43.67 15.10 6.94
CA GLU A 67 43.00 16.42 7.08
C GLU A 67 43.23 17.59 6.09
N GLY A 68 42.12 18.27 5.81
CA GLY A 68 41.99 19.53 5.05
C GLY A 68 40.68 19.52 4.24
N GLU A 69 39.69 20.40 4.42
CA GLU A 69 39.55 21.60 5.26
C GLU A 69 38.20 21.61 6.03
N GLN A 70 38.02 22.50 7.01
CA GLN A 70 36.76 22.70 7.74
C GLN A 70 36.24 24.13 7.60
N LEU A 71 34.91 24.32 7.51
CA LEU A 71 34.17 25.57 7.81
C LEU A 71 32.65 25.22 7.95
N PRO A 72 31.83 25.99 8.70
CA PRO A 72 31.67 25.63 10.11
C PRO A 72 30.22 25.32 10.53
N SER A 73 30.08 24.52 11.60
CA SER A 73 28.80 24.22 12.25
C SER A 73 28.36 25.33 13.23
N ARG A 74 27.05 25.60 13.32
CA ARG A 74 26.48 26.67 14.17
C ARG A 74 26.03 26.14 15.53
N ALA A 75 26.30 26.91 16.58
CA ALA A 75 26.32 26.42 17.97
C ALA A 75 24.97 26.03 18.59
N ARG A 76 25.00 24.99 19.44
CA ARG A 76 24.06 24.82 20.57
C ARG A 76 24.68 25.38 21.85
N ARG A 77 23.94 26.17 22.63
CA ARG A 77 24.34 26.56 24.01
C ARG A 77 24.03 25.44 24.99
N ARG A 78 24.89 25.28 26.01
CA ARG A 78 24.57 24.56 27.26
C ARG A 78 23.93 25.53 28.25
N VAL A 79 23.05 25.02 29.11
CA VAL A 79 22.73 25.56 30.45
C VAL A 79 22.73 24.36 31.41
N GLY A 80 23.26 24.54 32.63
CA GLY A 80 23.53 23.45 33.57
C GLY A 80 22.43 23.14 34.59
N GLU A 81 22.68 22.11 35.39
CA GLU A 81 21.77 21.58 36.42
C GLU A 81 21.62 22.48 37.66
N ARG A 82 20.48 22.36 38.36
CA ARG A 82 20.39 22.37 39.83
C ARG A 82 19.33 21.37 40.31
N ARG A 83 19.45 20.94 41.57
CA ARG A 83 18.62 19.90 42.22
C ARG A 83 17.48 20.48 43.06
N GLY A 84 16.49 19.63 43.35
CA GLY A 84 15.38 19.87 44.28
C GLY A 84 14.02 19.89 43.56
N GLY A 85 12.93 19.28 44.06
CA GLY A 85 12.75 18.57 45.33
C GLY A 85 11.52 19.08 46.07
N GLY A 86 10.34 18.53 45.77
CA GLY A 86 9.04 18.96 46.33
C GLY A 86 7.88 18.21 45.67
N SER A 87 6.70 18.21 46.30
CA SER A 87 5.57 17.32 46.01
C SER A 87 4.23 18.07 45.79
N GLU A 88 3.17 17.30 45.50
CA GLU A 88 1.74 17.70 45.49
C GLU A 88 1.24 18.51 44.25
N PRO A 89 -0.07 18.81 44.09
CA PRO A 89 -0.97 17.92 43.32
C PRO A 89 -1.80 18.65 42.21
N PRO A 90 -2.61 17.94 41.38
CA PRO A 90 -3.30 18.56 40.25
C PRO A 90 -4.63 19.28 40.60
N PRO A 91 -4.99 20.37 39.89
CA PRO A 91 -6.29 21.06 40.05
C PRO A 91 -7.45 20.40 39.26
N PRO A 92 -8.73 20.67 39.63
CA PRO A 92 -9.90 19.89 39.19
C PRO A 92 -10.71 20.48 38.01
N GLN A 93 -11.81 19.80 37.64
CA GLN A 93 -12.77 20.20 36.60
C GLN A 93 -14.01 20.94 37.16
N ARG A 94 -14.73 21.62 36.23
CA ARG A 94 -16.14 22.08 36.25
C ARG A 94 -16.46 23.41 36.98
N GLY A 95 -17.31 24.20 36.32
CA GLY A 95 -17.98 25.40 36.82
C GLY A 95 -18.72 26.11 35.68
N ARG A 96 -19.82 26.82 35.95
CA ARG A 96 -20.61 27.59 34.96
C ARG A 96 -21.03 28.95 35.54
N ASP A 97 -21.25 29.90 34.62
CA ASP A 97 -22.19 31.04 34.75
C ASP A 97 -21.88 32.13 35.82
N PRO A 98 -22.50 33.33 35.76
CA PRO A 98 -23.12 34.03 34.61
C PRO A 98 -22.83 35.57 34.54
N ARG A 99 -23.20 36.21 33.40
CA ARG A 99 -23.45 37.68 33.21
C ARG A 99 -22.25 38.65 33.40
N ALA A 100 -22.32 39.94 33.04
CA ALA A 100 -22.91 40.60 31.84
C ALA A 100 -22.52 42.11 31.73
N GLN A 101 -22.17 42.54 30.51
CA GLN A 101 -22.45 43.88 29.90
C GLN A 101 -21.82 45.21 30.44
N LEU A 102 -21.84 46.20 29.53
CA LEU A 102 -21.71 47.68 29.67
C LEU A 102 -20.28 48.30 29.76
N ALA A 103 -19.98 49.50 29.20
CA ALA A 103 -20.65 50.28 28.11
C ALA A 103 -19.83 51.53 27.65
N ALA A 104 -20.31 52.14 26.54
CA ALA A 104 -20.31 53.60 26.26
C ALA A 104 -18.99 54.27 25.76
N PRO A 105 -18.99 55.53 25.25
CA PRO A 105 -20.12 56.49 25.12
C PRO A 105 -20.27 57.33 23.80
N ALA A 106 -21.50 57.85 23.59
CA ALA A 106 -21.90 59.12 22.93
C ALA A 106 -21.52 59.38 21.43
N TRP A 107 -22.15 60.28 20.65
CA TRP A 107 -23.08 61.42 20.89
C TRP A 107 -24.33 61.29 19.96
N VAL A 108 -25.59 61.46 20.41
CA VAL A 108 -26.37 62.65 20.84
C VAL A 108 -26.96 63.49 19.69
N ALA A 109 -28.30 63.49 19.60
CA ALA A 109 -29.15 64.55 19.02
C ALA A 109 -30.56 64.52 19.65
N SER A 110 -31.14 65.71 19.88
CA SER A 110 -32.46 65.96 20.51
C SER A 110 -33.61 66.04 19.48
N ALA A 111 -34.91 66.02 19.80
CA ALA A 111 -35.68 65.58 20.99
C ALA A 111 -37.19 65.64 20.69
N ALA A 112 -38.03 64.96 21.49
CA ALA A 112 -39.44 65.29 21.71
C ALA A 112 -39.96 64.66 23.03
N ALA A 113 -40.81 65.39 23.79
CA ALA A 113 -41.49 64.92 25.00
C ALA A 113 -43.02 64.88 24.76
N GLY A 114 -43.86 64.23 25.58
CA GLY A 114 -43.63 63.36 26.75
C GLY A 114 -44.95 63.02 27.48
N THR A 115 -44.88 62.06 28.42
CA THR A 115 -45.55 62.00 29.77
C THR A 115 -46.94 62.63 30.06
N PRO A 116 -47.73 62.13 31.06
CA PRO A 116 -47.81 60.75 31.62
C PRO A 116 -49.21 60.32 32.20
N ARG A 117 -49.22 59.16 32.91
CA ARG A 117 -50.00 58.79 34.14
C ARG A 117 -51.43 58.19 34.09
N SER A 118 -51.55 57.12 34.91
CA SER A 118 -52.67 56.65 35.78
C SER A 118 -54.02 56.20 35.19
N GLY A 119 -54.48 55.01 35.60
CA GLY A 119 -55.88 54.56 35.45
C GLY A 119 -56.11 53.04 35.57
N LEU A 120 -56.49 52.57 36.76
CA LEU A 120 -57.23 51.31 37.02
C LEU A 120 -58.59 51.72 37.66
N PRO A 121 -59.67 50.90 37.70
CA PRO A 121 -59.74 49.44 37.47
C PRO A 121 -60.94 48.93 36.62
N CYS A 122 -61.03 47.59 36.49
CA CYS A 122 -62.23 46.73 36.33
C CYS A 122 -63.46 47.11 35.47
N SER A 123 -63.62 46.34 34.38
CA SER A 123 -64.83 45.56 34.01
C SER A 123 -66.19 46.23 33.69
N LEU A 124 -66.57 46.24 32.39
CA LEU A 124 -67.79 45.52 31.92
C LEU A 124 -67.91 45.39 30.36
N SER A 125 -68.19 44.15 29.92
CA SER A 125 -68.81 43.65 28.68
C SER A 125 -68.85 44.43 27.32
N MET A 126 -68.34 43.75 26.25
CA MET A 126 -68.76 43.80 24.82
C MET A 126 -68.63 45.13 24.01
N LYS A 127 -68.39 45.15 22.68
CA LYS A 127 -68.39 44.11 21.62
C LYS A 127 -67.57 44.54 20.38
N THR A 128 -66.74 43.64 19.81
CA THR A 128 -66.22 43.63 18.40
C THR A 128 -65.41 44.84 17.89
N PHE A 129 -64.46 44.73 16.95
CA PHE A 129 -64.23 43.72 15.90
C PHE A 129 -63.00 42.82 16.08
N LYS A 130 -63.12 41.55 15.66
CA LYS A 130 -61.97 40.68 15.34
C LYS A 130 -61.81 40.60 13.82
N CYS A 131 -60.68 41.03 13.28
CA CYS A 131 -60.30 40.65 11.91
C CYS A 131 -59.66 39.26 11.94
N CYS A 132 -60.48 38.22 11.77
CA CYS A 132 -60.03 36.83 11.84
C CYS A 132 -59.33 36.39 10.55
N PHE A 133 -57.99 36.51 10.50
CA PHE A 133 -57.19 35.67 9.60
C PHE A 133 -57.25 34.21 10.10
N LYS A 134 -58.27 33.49 9.61
CA LYS A 134 -58.46 32.06 9.84
C LYS A 134 -57.29 31.26 9.22
N TYR A 135 -57.08 30.06 9.72
CA TYR A 135 -56.16 29.04 9.18
C TYR A 135 -54.64 29.32 9.27
N PRO A 136 -54.03 29.20 10.46
CA PRO A 136 -52.56 29.04 10.56
C PRO A 136 -52.03 27.82 9.78
N ALA A 137 -52.90 26.85 9.46
CA ALA A 137 -52.60 25.76 8.53
C ALA A 137 -52.37 26.25 7.09
N GLN A 138 -53.18 27.20 6.58
CA GLN A 138 -52.99 27.75 5.23
C GLN A 138 -51.67 28.54 5.14
N GLN A 139 -51.28 29.25 6.20
CA GLN A 139 -50.00 29.95 6.25
C GLN A 139 -48.81 28.98 6.19
N LYS A 140 -48.89 27.84 6.89
CA LYS A 140 -47.89 26.76 6.78
C LYS A 140 -47.87 26.11 5.40
N VAL A 141 -49.04 25.87 4.78
CA VAL A 141 -49.14 25.35 3.41
C VAL A 141 -48.56 26.35 2.39
N PHE A 142 -48.79 27.64 2.55
CA PHE A 142 -48.22 28.69 1.71
C PHE A 142 -46.69 28.74 1.80
N ILE A 143 -46.12 28.67 3.02
CA ILE A 143 -44.66 28.59 3.21
C ILE A 143 -44.09 27.29 2.60
N LEU A 144 -44.81 26.17 2.71
CA LEU A 144 -44.42 24.91 2.06
C LEU A 144 -44.45 25.05 0.52
N PHE A 145 -45.46 25.71 -0.04
CA PHE A 145 -45.56 25.98 -1.48
C PHE A 145 -44.45 26.91 -1.96
N VAL A 146 -44.18 28.02 -1.25
CA VAL A 146 -43.11 28.96 -1.60
C VAL A 146 -41.73 28.31 -1.52
N THR A 147 -41.47 27.47 -0.50
CA THR A 147 -40.19 26.74 -0.40
C THR A 147 -40.04 25.65 -1.47
N LEU A 148 -41.09 24.86 -1.76
CA LEU A 148 -41.10 23.90 -2.87
C LEU A 148 -40.95 24.58 -4.23
N TRP A 149 -41.56 25.76 -4.41
CA TRP A 149 -41.39 26.58 -5.61
C TRP A 149 -39.96 27.12 -5.71
N LEU A 150 -39.35 27.60 -4.62
CA LEU A 150 -37.95 28.04 -4.60
C LEU A 150 -36.98 26.89 -4.93
N PHE A 151 -37.19 25.69 -4.36
CA PHE A 151 -36.40 24.50 -4.70
C PHE A 151 -36.60 24.07 -6.16
N SER A 152 -37.80 24.22 -6.71
CA SER A 152 -38.06 23.98 -8.13
C SER A 152 -37.40 25.04 -9.01
N LEU A 153 -37.36 26.30 -8.59
CA LEU A 153 -36.70 27.39 -9.28
C LEU A 153 -35.16 27.21 -9.27
N LEU A 154 -34.56 26.79 -8.14
CA LEU A 154 -33.14 26.38 -8.10
C LEU A 154 -32.83 25.20 -9.04
N LYS A 155 -33.77 24.27 -9.22
CA LYS A 155 -33.66 23.20 -10.22
C LYS A 155 -33.73 23.74 -11.65
N LEU A 156 -34.70 24.60 -11.94
CA LEU A 156 -34.97 25.15 -13.28
C LEU A 156 -33.88 26.13 -13.76
N LEU A 157 -33.37 26.97 -12.86
CA LEU A 157 -32.23 27.86 -13.09
C LEU A 157 -30.89 27.11 -13.26
N ASN A 158 -30.92 25.77 -13.27
CA ASN A 158 -29.76 24.88 -13.38
C ASN A 158 -28.60 25.28 -12.45
N VAL A 159 -28.91 25.71 -11.22
CA VAL A 159 -27.93 26.28 -10.27
C VAL A 159 -26.85 25.26 -9.91
N ARG A 160 -27.11 23.97 -10.13
CA ARG A 160 -26.11 22.89 -10.09
C ARG A 160 -24.92 23.15 -11.01
N SER A 161 -25.13 23.76 -12.19
CA SER A 161 -24.05 24.12 -13.13
C SER A 161 -23.27 25.38 -12.74
N LEU A 162 -23.81 26.24 -11.85
CA LEU A 162 -23.09 27.38 -11.27
C LEU A 162 -22.32 26.99 -10.01
N LEU A 163 -22.93 26.17 -9.14
CA LEU A 163 -22.31 25.69 -7.90
C LEU A 163 -21.30 24.56 -8.12
N PHE A 164 -21.51 23.74 -9.15
CA PHE A 164 -20.63 22.66 -9.57
C PHE A 164 -20.29 22.85 -11.05
N PRO A 165 -19.30 23.71 -11.39
CA PRO A 165 -18.78 23.76 -12.75
C PRO A 165 -18.37 22.34 -13.17
N GLN A 166 -18.77 21.95 -14.39
CA GLN A 166 -18.42 20.65 -14.97
C GLN A 166 -16.91 20.46 -14.92
N ARG A 167 -16.43 19.54 -14.08
CA ARG A 167 -15.03 19.13 -14.13
C ARG A 167 -14.78 18.56 -15.52
N GLY A 168 -13.72 19.03 -16.19
CA GLY A 168 -13.26 18.37 -17.40
C GLY A 168 -12.92 16.91 -17.09
N ILE A 169 -12.88 16.05 -18.11
CA ILE A 169 -12.44 14.66 -17.96
C ILE A 169 -10.99 14.53 -18.43
N TYR A 170 -10.22 13.68 -17.75
CA TYR A 170 -8.93 13.17 -18.21
C TYR A 170 -9.04 11.66 -18.40
N LEU A 171 -8.54 11.16 -19.52
CA LEU A 171 -8.54 9.74 -19.86
C LEU A 171 -7.11 9.21 -19.71
N VAL A 172 -6.91 8.22 -18.85
CA VAL A 172 -5.62 7.54 -18.68
C VAL A 172 -5.55 6.37 -19.65
N GLU A 173 -4.48 6.26 -20.44
CA GLU A 173 -4.25 5.19 -21.42
C GLU A 173 -5.46 4.91 -22.36
N SER A 174 -6.11 5.99 -22.82
CA SER A 174 -7.36 6.03 -23.60
C SER A 174 -7.47 5.02 -24.75
N SER A 175 -6.35 4.75 -25.43
CA SER A 175 -6.24 3.80 -26.55
C SER A 175 -6.42 2.33 -26.16
N LEU A 176 -6.29 1.98 -24.88
CA LEU A 176 -6.40 0.61 -24.39
C LEU A 176 -7.81 0.23 -23.92
N SER A 177 -8.67 1.22 -23.66
CA SER A 177 -10.00 0.95 -23.10
C SER A 177 -10.92 0.25 -24.10
N THR A 178 -11.74 -0.68 -23.61
CA THR A 178 -12.86 -1.29 -24.33
C THR A 178 -14.13 -0.45 -24.27
N SER A 179 -14.25 0.42 -23.26
CA SER A 179 -15.45 1.21 -22.97
C SER A 179 -15.90 2.01 -24.19
N PRO A 180 -17.12 1.79 -24.72
CA PRO A 180 -17.66 2.55 -25.85
C PRO A 180 -17.74 4.06 -25.56
N PHE A 181 -17.94 4.44 -24.29
CA PHE A 181 -17.91 5.83 -23.85
C PHE A 181 -16.51 6.44 -23.99
N VAL A 182 -15.46 5.73 -23.56
CA VAL A 182 -14.07 6.20 -23.70
C VAL A 182 -13.70 6.29 -25.18
N ARG A 183 -14.00 5.26 -25.98
CA ARG A 183 -13.71 5.21 -27.43
C ARG A 183 -14.42 6.32 -28.22
N ASN A 184 -15.72 6.50 -28.01
CA ASN A 184 -16.50 7.54 -28.69
C ASN A 184 -16.11 8.97 -28.25
N ARG A 185 -15.53 9.12 -27.05
CA ARG A 185 -14.99 10.40 -26.59
C ARG A 185 -13.59 10.65 -27.16
N TYR A 186 -12.72 9.64 -27.16
CA TYR A 186 -11.36 9.68 -27.70
C TYR A 186 -11.33 10.18 -29.14
N THR A 187 -12.17 9.63 -30.03
CA THR A 187 -12.28 10.04 -31.44
C THR A 187 -12.72 11.50 -31.64
N ASN A 188 -13.25 12.16 -30.60
CA ASN A 188 -13.68 13.56 -30.62
C ASN A 188 -12.74 14.52 -29.85
N VAL A 189 -11.75 14.03 -29.12
CA VAL A 189 -10.85 14.85 -28.27
C VAL A 189 -9.61 15.29 -29.05
N LYS A 190 -9.76 16.37 -29.84
CA LYS A 190 -8.62 17.09 -30.49
C LYS A 190 -7.71 17.86 -29.50
N ASN A 191 -7.60 17.41 -28.25
CA ASN A 191 -7.01 18.18 -27.14
C ASN A 191 -5.91 17.44 -26.35
N GLU A 192 -5.52 16.22 -26.74
CA GLU A 192 -4.50 15.44 -26.01
C GLU A 192 -3.14 16.17 -25.92
N VAL A 193 -2.70 16.82 -27.00
CA VAL A 193 -1.44 17.60 -27.08
C VAL A 193 -1.33 18.66 -25.98
N ARG A 194 -2.45 19.25 -25.53
CA ARG A 194 -2.43 20.29 -24.48
C ARG A 194 -2.10 19.74 -23.08
N TYR A 195 -2.24 18.44 -22.87
CA TYR A 195 -2.00 17.75 -21.60
C TYR A 195 -0.95 16.65 -21.70
N GLU A 196 -0.14 16.65 -22.77
CA GLU A 196 1.08 15.85 -22.82
C GLU A 196 2.07 16.35 -21.76
N VAL A 197 2.38 15.49 -20.79
CA VAL A 197 3.32 15.82 -19.70
C VAL A 197 4.70 15.22 -19.99
N ASN A 198 5.71 16.09 -19.94
CA ASN A 198 7.12 15.73 -20.03
C ASN A 198 7.64 15.30 -18.65
N CYS A 199 7.86 14.00 -18.49
CA CYS A 199 8.27 13.41 -17.21
C CYS A 199 9.70 13.78 -16.76
N SER A 200 10.58 14.21 -17.67
CA SER A 200 11.85 14.85 -17.28
C SER A 200 11.61 16.24 -16.68
N GLY A 201 10.64 17.00 -17.20
CA GLY A 201 10.23 18.28 -16.61
C GLY A 201 9.54 18.11 -15.25
N VAL A 202 8.74 17.06 -15.06
CA VAL A 202 8.19 16.69 -13.73
C VAL A 202 9.30 16.35 -12.75
N TYR A 203 10.30 15.56 -13.19
CA TYR A 203 11.47 15.23 -12.35
C TYR A 203 12.27 16.48 -11.98
N GLU A 204 12.58 17.38 -12.91
CA GLU A 204 13.25 18.65 -12.56
C GLU A 204 12.34 19.68 -11.86
N GLN A 205 11.11 19.30 -11.52
CA GLN A 205 10.10 20.13 -10.84
C GLN A 205 9.80 21.44 -11.61
N ALA A 206 9.85 21.38 -12.94
CA ALA A 206 9.55 22.49 -13.83
C ALA A 206 8.10 22.99 -13.60
N PRO A 207 7.88 24.29 -13.29
CA PRO A 207 6.56 24.79 -12.89
C PRO A 207 5.43 24.53 -13.91
N LEU A 208 5.75 24.48 -15.21
CA LEU A 208 4.79 24.16 -16.26
C LEU A 208 4.26 22.72 -16.16
N GLU A 209 5.15 21.74 -15.99
CA GLU A 209 4.76 20.31 -15.98
C GLU A 209 4.08 19.93 -14.66
N ILE A 210 4.53 20.51 -13.53
CA ILE A 210 3.83 20.40 -12.25
C ILE A 210 2.45 21.08 -12.35
N GLY A 211 2.35 22.23 -13.03
CA GLY A 211 1.09 22.91 -13.33
C GLY A 211 0.12 22.06 -14.16
N LYS A 212 0.59 21.39 -15.22
CA LYS A 212 -0.21 20.42 -15.98
C LYS A 212 -0.74 19.30 -15.09
N SER A 213 0.10 18.74 -14.22
CA SER A 213 -0.31 17.68 -13.28
C SER A 213 -1.39 18.13 -12.30
N LEU A 214 -1.26 19.33 -11.74
CA LEU A 214 -2.26 19.93 -10.84
C LEU A 214 -3.59 20.23 -11.57
N GLU A 215 -3.54 20.60 -12.86
CA GLU A 215 -4.73 20.82 -13.67
C GLU A 215 -5.41 19.52 -14.13
N ILE A 216 -4.63 18.46 -14.37
CA ILE A 216 -5.15 17.10 -14.56
C ILE A 216 -5.89 16.64 -13.29
N ARG A 217 -5.36 16.92 -12.10
CA ARG A 217 -5.96 16.54 -10.81
C ARG A 217 -7.22 17.31 -10.39
N ARG A 218 -7.59 18.36 -11.13
CA ARG A 218 -8.88 19.06 -10.96
C ARG A 218 -10.00 18.44 -11.79
N LYS A 219 -9.66 17.54 -12.71
CA LYS A 219 -10.59 16.83 -13.60
C LYS A 219 -11.20 15.62 -12.91
N ASP A 220 -12.21 15.08 -13.55
CA ASP A 220 -12.67 13.71 -13.31
C ASP A 220 -11.72 12.76 -14.08
N ILE A 221 -11.01 11.90 -13.34
CA ILE A 221 -9.96 11.03 -13.90
C ILE A 221 -10.55 9.65 -14.13
N ILE A 222 -10.67 9.29 -15.41
CA ILE A 222 -11.15 7.98 -15.85
C ILE A 222 -9.93 7.19 -16.32
N ASP A 223 -9.76 6.01 -15.75
CA ASP A 223 -8.70 5.06 -16.05
C ASP A 223 -9.34 3.75 -16.54
N LEU A 224 -8.52 2.79 -16.94
CA LEU A 224 -8.95 1.47 -17.37
C LEU A 224 -9.58 0.71 -16.19
N ASP A 225 -10.74 0.09 -16.41
CA ASP A 225 -11.42 -0.76 -15.43
C ASP A 225 -10.93 -2.23 -15.53
N ASP A 226 -11.36 -3.10 -14.60
CA ASP A 226 -10.88 -4.50 -14.53
C ASP A 226 -11.20 -5.29 -15.83
N GLU A 227 -12.29 -4.94 -16.50
CA GLU A 227 -12.73 -5.49 -17.79
C GLU A 227 -11.80 -5.09 -18.95
N ASP A 228 -11.20 -3.90 -18.91
CA ASP A 228 -10.23 -3.45 -19.91
C ASP A 228 -8.93 -4.28 -19.79
N VAL A 229 -8.48 -4.54 -18.56
CA VAL A 229 -7.31 -5.40 -18.30
C VAL A 229 -7.58 -6.83 -18.73
N MET A 230 -8.76 -7.38 -18.41
CA MET A 230 -9.22 -8.70 -18.88
C MET A 230 -9.17 -8.81 -20.41
N ALA A 231 -9.58 -7.75 -21.13
CA ALA A 231 -9.60 -7.74 -22.59
C ALA A 231 -8.20 -7.63 -23.21
N ILE A 232 -7.36 -6.68 -22.78
CA ILE A 232 -6.01 -6.52 -23.36
C ILE A 232 -5.08 -7.71 -23.06
N THR A 233 -5.37 -8.51 -22.03
CA THR A 233 -4.63 -9.73 -21.66
C THR A 233 -5.22 -11.03 -22.21
N SER A 234 -6.29 -10.94 -23.02
CA SER A 234 -6.92 -12.12 -23.63
C SER A 234 -6.04 -12.81 -24.69
N ASP A 235 -5.25 -12.00 -25.42
CA ASP A 235 -4.17 -12.44 -26.31
C ASP A 235 -2.82 -12.02 -25.70
N CYS A 236 -2.00 -13.00 -25.34
CA CYS A 236 -0.75 -12.77 -24.64
C CYS A 236 0.39 -12.24 -25.55
N ASP A 237 0.39 -12.56 -26.84
CA ASP A 237 1.44 -12.12 -27.77
C ASP A 237 1.21 -10.66 -28.18
N ILE A 238 -0.06 -10.28 -28.41
CA ILE A 238 -0.48 -8.89 -28.56
C ILE A 238 -0.16 -8.11 -27.27
N TYR A 239 -0.56 -8.63 -26.10
CA TYR A 239 -0.28 -7.98 -24.81
C TYR A 239 1.21 -7.74 -24.55
N GLN A 240 2.05 -8.77 -24.70
CA GLN A 240 3.50 -8.66 -24.49
C GLN A 240 4.16 -7.70 -25.50
N THR A 241 3.65 -7.63 -26.73
CA THR A 241 4.15 -6.73 -27.77
C THR A 241 3.75 -5.28 -27.50
N LEU A 242 2.47 -5.06 -27.16
CA LEU A 242 1.89 -3.77 -26.81
C LEU A 242 2.59 -3.13 -25.60
N ARG A 243 2.76 -3.90 -24.52
CA ARG A 243 3.53 -3.49 -23.33
C ARG A 243 5.04 -3.64 -23.48
N ARG A 244 5.55 -3.98 -24.68
CA ARG A 244 6.99 -4.01 -25.03
C ARG A 244 7.85 -4.86 -24.08
N TYR A 245 7.31 -5.94 -23.51
CA TYR A 245 8.01 -6.79 -22.56
C TYR A 245 9.32 -7.37 -23.12
N HIS A 246 9.37 -7.58 -24.44
CA HIS A 246 10.56 -8.01 -25.20
C HIS A 246 11.69 -6.95 -25.26
N GLN A 247 11.42 -5.69 -24.92
CA GLN A 247 12.37 -4.55 -24.98
C GLN A 247 12.96 -4.19 -23.61
N LYS A 248 12.63 -4.94 -22.55
CA LYS A 248 13.18 -4.78 -21.19
C LYS A 248 14.64 -5.24 -21.17
N PRO A 249 15.62 -4.33 -20.97
CA PRO A 249 17.03 -4.70 -20.98
C PRO A 249 17.44 -5.33 -19.64
N VAL A 250 18.29 -6.35 -19.71
CA VAL A 250 18.74 -7.12 -18.54
C VAL A 250 20.24 -7.39 -18.61
N SER A 251 20.99 -7.03 -17.55
CA SER A 251 22.42 -7.32 -17.41
C SER A 251 22.72 -8.79 -17.08
N ARG A 252 24.01 -9.17 -17.16
CA ARG A 252 24.49 -10.48 -16.67
C ARG A 252 24.36 -10.62 -15.15
N GLU A 253 24.48 -9.51 -14.42
CA GLU A 253 24.41 -9.48 -12.96
C GLU A 253 23.01 -9.80 -12.46
N GLU A 254 21.98 -9.17 -13.04
CA GLU A 254 20.57 -9.45 -12.73
C GLU A 254 20.20 -10.91 -13.05
N LYS A 255 20.60 -11.44 -14.22
CA LYS A 255 20.39 -12.86 -14.56
C LYS A 255 21.03 -13.84 -13.56
N SER A 256 22.09 -13.43 -12.86
CA SER A 256 22.75 -14.23 -11.81
C SER A 256 22.10 -14.09 -10.42
N PHE A 257 21.20 -13.11 -10.24
CA PHE A 257 20.57 -12.78 -8.97
C PHE A 257 19.03 -12.68 -9.10
N PRO A 258 18.30 -13.79 -9.36
CA PRO A 258 16.85 -13.74 -9.44
C PRO A 258 16.17 -13.30 -8.13
N ILE A 259 15.16 -12.45 -8.28
CA ILE A 259 14.29 -11.96 -7.21
C ILE A 259 12.92 -12.66 -7.33
N ALA A 260 12.34 -13.01 -6.19
CA ALA A 260 10.97 -13.48 -6.08
C ALA A 260 10.04 -12.35 -5.59
N TYR A 261 8.77 -12.38 -5.99
CA TYR A 261 7.76 -11.41 -5.57
C TYR A 261 6.48 -12.09 -5.09
N SER A 262 5.93 -11.58 -3.99
CA SER A 262 4.61 -11.96 -3.45
C SER A 262 3.64 -10.77 -3.60
N LEU A 263 2.67 -10.87 -4.49
CA LEU A 263 1.73 -9.79 -4.82
C LEU A 263 0.36 -10.07 -4.17
N VAL A 264 0.09 -9.45 -3.02
CA VAL A 264 -1.19 -9.61 -2.29
C VAL A 264 -2.16 -8.50 -2.69
N VAL A 265 -3.16 -8.85 -3.50
CA VAL A 265 -4.01 -7.91 -4.27
C VAL A 265 -5.50 -8.19 -4.09
N HIS A 266 -6.39 -7.24 -4.40
CA HIS A 266 -7.85 -7.44 -4.18
C HIS A 266 -8.81 -6.60 -5.04
N LYS A 267 -8.31 -5.65 -5.83
CA LYS A 267 -9.07 -4.73 -6.71
C LYS A 267 -8.07 -4.03 -7.64
N ASP A 268 -8.58 -3.30 -8.63
CA ASP A 268 -7.80 -2.35 -9.44
C ASP A 268 -6.72 -3.08 -10.26
N ALA A 269 -7.18 -3.88 -11.22
CA ALA A 269 -6.34 -4.73 -12.04
C ALA A 269 -5.31 -3.93 -12.84
N ILE A 270 -5.62 -2.68 -13.21
CA ILE A 270 -4.69 -1.84 -13.97
C ILE A 270 -3.53 -1.34 -13.10
N MET A 271 -3.76 -1.03 -11.82
CA MET A 271 -2.66 -0.74 -10.89
C MET A 271 -1.78 -1.98 -10.64
N VAL A 272 -2.36 -3.19 -10.59
CA VAL A 272 -1.59 -4.44 -10.48
C VAL A 272 -0.82 -4.73 -11.79
N GLU A 273 -1.42 -4.50 -12.95
CA GLU A 273 -0.79 -4.64 -14.27
C GLU A 273 0.41 -3.70 -14.42
N ARG A 274 0.24 -2.41 -14.12
CA ARG A 274 1.32 -1.41 -14.17
C ARG A 274 2.42 -1.70 -13.17
N LEU A 275 2.08 -2.17 -11.97
CA LEU A 275 3.07 -2.63 -10.98
C LEU A 275 3.86 -3.81 -11.52
N LEU A 276 3.17 -4.86 -12.01
CA LEU A 276 3.80 -6.04 -12.60
C LEU A 276 4.68 -5.64 -13.79
N HIS A 277 4.20 -4.81 -14.70
CA HIS A 277 4.99 -4.30 -15.82
C HIS A 277 6.26 -3.57 -15.32
N ALA A 278 6.18 -2.71 -14.32
CA ALA A 278 7.35 -2.02 -13.77
C ALA A 278 8.39 -3.00 -13.20
N ILE A 279 7.98 -3.99 -12.40
CA ILE A 279 8.90 -4.93 -11.72
C ILE A 279 9.30 -6.16 -12.56
N TYR A 280 8.64 -6.42 -13.69
CA TYR A 280 8.82 -7.66 -14.44
C TYR A 280 10.20 -7.79 -15.09
N ASN A 281 10.78 -8.98 -14.93
CA ASN A 281 11.91 -9.50 -15.70
C ASN A 281 11.83 -11.02 -15.85
N GLN A 282 12.25 -11.54 -17.01
CA GLN A 282 12.14 -12.97 -17.38
C GLN A 282 12.87 -13.97 -16.47
N HIS A 283 13.87 -13.51 -15.70
CA HIS A 283 14.68 -14.37 -14.81
C HIS A 283 14.17 -14.38 -13.36
N ASN A 284 13.36 -13.39 -12.97
CA ASN A 284 12.69 -13.30 -11.68
C ASN A 284 11.47 -14.24 -11.63
N ILE A 285 10.75 -14.28 -10.51
CA ILE A 285 9.50 -15.04 -10.37
C ILE A 285 8.46 -14.30 -9.52
N TYR A 286 7.19 -14.43 -9.89
CA TYR A 286 6.09 -13.63 -9.33
C TYR A 286 4.92 -14.54 -8.93
N CYS A 287 4.54 -14.49 -7.66
CA CYS A 287 3.31 -15.11 -7.16
C CYS A 287 2.24 -14.03 -6.95
N ILE A 288 1.04 -14.26 -7.49
CA ILE A 288 -0.13 -13.40 -7.29
C ILE A 288 -1.10 -14.11 -6.34
N HIS A 289 -1.40 -13.46 -5.22
CA HIS A 289 -2.48 -13.85 -4.33
C HIS A 289 -3.58 -12.79 -4.38
N TYR A 290 -4.65 -13.05 -5.16
CA TYR A 290 -5.86 -12.23 -5.08
C TYR A 290 -6.78 -12.69 -3.93
N ASP A 291 -7.47 -11.74 -3.28
CA ASP A 291 -8.49 -12.06 -2.27
C ASP A 291 -9.65 -12.85 -2.90
N HIS A 292 -10.08 -13.93 -2.26
CA HIS A 292 -11.21 -14.74 -2.72
C HIS A 292 -12.50 -13.93 -2.93
N LYS A 293 -12.68 -12.84 -2.16
CA LYS A 293 -13.87 -11.97 -2.23
C LYS A 293 -13.82 -10.84 -3.27
N SER A 294 -12.75 -10.75 -4.06
CA SER A 294 -12.64 -9.78 -5.16
C SER A 294 -13.73 -9.96 -6.23
N PRO A 295 -14.06 -8.93 -7.04
CA PRO A 295 -14.93 -9.08 -8.20
C PRO A 295 -14.42 -10.15 -9.17
N ASP A 296 -15.31 -10.87 -9.86
CA ASP A 296 -14.89 -11.95 -10.75
C ASP A 296 -14.13 -11.45 -11.98
N THR A 297 -14.41 -10.24 -12.47
CA THR A 297 -13.63 -9.61 -13.56
C THR A 297 -12.20 -9.28 -13.12
N PHE A 298 -11.99 -8.81 -11.89
CA PHE A 298 -10.66 -8.73 -11.27
C PHE A 298 -9.97 -10.10 -11.22
N LYS A 299 -10.68 -11.16 -10.79
CA LYS A 299 -10.11 -12.53 -10.76
C LYS A 299 -9.68 -12.99 -12.15
N VAL A 300 -10.50 -12.79 -13.19
CA VAL A 300 -10.16 -13.18 -14.57
C VAL A 300 -8.98 -12.36 -15.09
N ALA A 301 -8.94 -11.04 -14.87
CA ALA A 301 -7.80 -10.20 -15.22
C ALA A 301 -6.49 -10.68 -14.57
N MET A 302 -6.51 -11.06 -13.28
CA MET A 302 -5.33 -11.63 -12.61
C MET A 302 -4.89 -12.98 -13.21
N ASN A 303 -5.85 -13.85 -13.54
CA ASN A 303 -5.55 -15.15 -14.17
C ASN A 303 -4.97 -14.99 -15.58
N ASN A 304 -5.50 -14.06 -16.39
CA ASN A 304 -4.96 -13.76 -17.71
C ASN A 304 -3.54 -13.18 -17.62
N LEU A 305 -3.31 -12.20 -16.72
CA LEU A 305 -1.97 -11.65 -16.46
C LEU A 305 -0.95 -12.74 -16.09
N ALA A 306 -1.32 -13.68 -15.23
CA ALA A 306 -0.46 -14.80 -14.87
C ALA A 306 -0.22 -15.75 -16.05
N LYS A 307 -1.28 -16.15 -16.76
CA LYS A 307 -1.22 -17.02 -17.95
C LYS A 307 -0.26 -16.49 -19.03
N CYS A 308 -0.13 -15.17 -19.17
CA CYS A 308 0.73 -14.56 -20.18
C CYS A 308 2.24 -14.63 -19.89
N PHE A 309 2.70 -15.19 -18.76
CA PHE A 309 4.14 -15.34 -18.46
C PHE A 309 4.46 -16.66 -17.78
N SER A 310 5.49 -17.37 -18.24
CA SER A 310 5.93 -18.66 -17.66
C SER A 310 6.54 -18.56 -16.25
N ASN A 311 6.79 -17.35 -15.76
CA ASN A 311 7.33 -17.05 -14.43
C ASN A 311 6.39 -16.21 -13.55
N VAL A 312 5.12 -16.05 -13.94
CA VAL A 312 4.06 -15.44 -13.11
C VAL A 312 2.99 -16.51 -12.85
N PHE A 313 2.55 -16.68 -11.61
CA PHE A 313 1.54 -17.68 -11.27
C PHE A 313 0.59 -17.21 -10.17
N ILE A 314 -0.63 -17.77 -10.13
CA ILE A 314 -1.57 -17.57 -9.03
C ILE A 314 -1.22 -18.52 -7.88
N ALA A 315 -1.24 -18.05 -6.64
CA ALA A 315 -0.98 -18.87 -5.45
C ALA A 315 -1.90 -20.10 -5.40
N SER A 316 -1.36 -21.27 -5.07
CA SER A 316 -2.11 -22.54 -4.99
C SER A 316 -3.15 -22.58 -3.87
N LYS A 317 -3.06 -21.62 -2.94
CA LYS A 317 -4.05 -21.36 -1.90
C LYS A 317 -4.31 -19.86 -1.83
N LEU A 318 -5.58 -19.50 -1.92
CA LEU A 318 -6.06 -18.14 -1.81
C LEU A 318 -6.87 -17.98 -0.52
N GLU A 319 -6.76 -16.82 0.10
CA GLU A 319 -7.41 -16.47 1.36
C GLU A 319 -8.53 -15.45 1.15
N THR A 320 -9.56 -15.53 1.99
CA THR A 320 -10.48 -14.40 2.21
C THR A 320 -9.83 -13.46 3.21
N VAL A 321 -9.12 -12.45 2.71
CA VAL A 321 -8.28 -11.57 3.54
C VAL A 321 -9.18 -10.62 4.34
N GLN A 322 -9.07 -10.59 5.67
CA GLN A 322 -9.79 -9.61 6.50
C GLN A 322 -8.79 -8.62 7.12
N TYR A 323 -9.23 -7.38 7.33
CA TYR A 323 -8.34 -6.32 7.81
C TYR A 323 -7.87 -6.60 9.24
N ALA A 324 -6.57 -6.42 9.50
CA ALA A 324 -5.88 -6.75 10.75
C ALA A 324 -5.98 -8.23 11.21
N HIS A 325 -6.46 -9.14 10.36
CA HIS A 325 -6.67 -10.56 10.68
C HIS A 325 -5.53 -11.44 10.17
N ILE A 326 -5.33 -12.62 10.78
CA ILE A 326 -4.30 -13.59 10.39
C ILE A 326 -4.36 -14.01 8.91
N SER A 327 -5.52 -13.92 8.24
CA SER A 327 -5.61 -14.21 6.79
C SER A 327 -4.82 -13.24 5.91
N ARG A 328 -4.45 -12.04 6.39
CA ARG A 328 -3.45 -11.19 5.69
C ARG A 328 -2.05 -11.81 5.74
N LEU A 329 -1.62 -12.34 6.88
CA LEU A 329 -0.33 -13.01 7.01
C LEU A 329 -0.31 -14.35 6.25
N GLN A 330 -1.40 -15.12 6.31
CA GLN A 330 -1.54 -16.39 5.60
C GLN A 330 -1.45 -16.23 4.07
N ALA A 331 -1.96 -15.12 3.52
CA ALA A 331 -1.86 -14.82 2.09
C ALA A 331 -0.39 -14.74 1.60
N ASP A 332 0.48 -14.07 2.35
CA ASP A 332 1.92 -14.04 2.06
C ASP A 332 2.55 -15.43 2.26
N LEU A 333 2.22 -16.14 3.35
CA LEU A 333 2.74 -17.49 3.59
C LEU A 333 2.36 -18.49 2.48
N ASN A 334 1.16 -18.37 1.88
CA ASN A 334 0.75 -19.19 0.75
C ASN A 334 1.66 -18.94 -0.46
N CYS A 335 1.88 -17.67 -0.85
CA CYS A 335 2.80 -17.33 -1.93
C CYS A 335 4.25 -17.74 -1.63
N LEU A 336 4.74 -17.52 -0.41
CA LEU A 336 6.10 -17.92 0.00
C LEU A 336 6.31 -19.44 -0.07
N SER A 337 5.29 -20.23 0.27
CA SER A 337 5.32 -21.69 0.14
C SER A 337 5.48 -22.14 -1.31
N ASP A 338 4.76 -21.52 -2.24
CA ASP A 338 4.83 -21.87 -3.66
C ASP A 338 6.11 -21.36 -4.34
N LEU A 339 6.56 -20.15 -3.99
CA LEU A 339 7.84 -19.60 -4.45
C LEU A 339 9.02 -20.50 -4.06
N LEU A 340 8.98 -21.17 -2.90
CA LEU A 340 10.02 -22.15 -2.53
C LEU A 340 10.09 -23.37 -3.44
N LYS A 341 8.94 -23.83 -3.96
CA LYS A 341 8.79 -25.03 -4.83
C LYS A 341 9.30 -24.78 -6.26
N SER A 342 9.44 -23.51 -6.66
CA SER A 342 9.91 -23.14 -8.00
C SER A 342 11.31 -23.68 -8.33
N PRO A 343 11.58 -24.06 -9.59
CA PRO A 343 12.94 -24.32 -10.08
C PRO A 343 13.84 -23.08 -10.08
N VAL A 344 13.28 -21.86 -10.06
CA VAL A 344 14.05 -20.61 -10.04
C VAL A 344 14.79 -20.48 -8.70
N GLN A 345 16.12 -20.48 -8.73
CA GLN A 345 16.96 -20.38 -7.52
C GLN A 345 17.14 -18.92 -7.06
N TRP A 346 16.02 -18.26 -6.78
CA TRP A 346 15.96 -16.87 -6.31
C TRP A 346 16.68 -16.65 -4.98
N LYS A 347 17.16 -15.42 -4.79
CA LYS A 347 18.03 -15.02 -3.67
C LYS A 347 17.22 -14.39 -2.54
N TYR A 348 16.33 -13.47 -2.92
CA TYR A 348 15.46 -12.70 -2.05
C TYR A 348 14.02 -12.74 -2.55
N VAL A 349 13.07 -12.62 -1.63
CA VAL A 349 11.66 -12.36 -1.91
C VAL A 349 11.25 -11.00 -1.36
N ILE A 350 10.43 -10.27 -2.11
CA ILE A 350 9.84 -8.99 -1.74
C ILE A 350 8.32 -9.16 -1.78
N ASN A 351 7.59 -8.81 -0.71
CA ASN A 351 6.13 -8.72 -0.79
C ASN A 351 5.67 -7.31 -1.18
N LEU A 352 4.55 -7.24 -1.89
CA LEU A 352 3.95 -6.03 -2.44
C LEU A 352 2.42 -6.14 -2.35
N CYS A 353 1.74 -5.00 -2.31
CA CYS A 353 0.31 -4.89 -2.53
C CYS A 353 0.00 -4.08 -3.80
N GLY A 354 -1.24 -4.14 -4.30
CA GLY A 354 -1.67 -3.47 -5.53
C GLY A 354 -1.68 -1.93 -5.51
N GLN A 355 -1.16 -1.28 -4.46
CA GLN A 355 -0.94 0.17 -4.40
C GLN A 355 0.52 0.55 -4.12
N ASP A 356 1.44 -0.41 -4.19
CA ASP A 356 2.88 -0.16 -4.16
C ASP A 356 3.43 0.20 -5.55
N PHE A 357 4.56 0.89 -5.60
CA PHE A 357 5.36 1.04 -6.82
C PHE A 357 6.87 1.06 -6.50
N PRO A 358 7.74 0.54 -7.39
CA PRO A 358 9.19 0.62 -7.22
C PRO A 358 9.72 2.06 -7.21
N LEU A 359 10.85 2.26 -6.53
CA LEU A 359 11.67 3.47 -6.50
C LEU A 359 13.09 3.26 -7.04
N LYS A 360 13.40 2.04 -7.50
CA LYS A 360 14.71 1.63 -8.04
C LYS A 360 14.53 0.77 -9.28
N SER A 361 15.42 0.95 -10.26
CA SER A 361 15.52 0.03 -11.40
C SER A 361 15.90 -1.37 -10.92
N ASN A 362 15.61 -2.43 -11.70
CA ASN A 362 15.94 -3.80 -11.30
C ASN A 362 17.46 -3.98 -11.13
N PHE A 363 18.28 -3.28 -11.92
CA PHE A 363 19.72 -3.22 -11.75
C PHE A 363 20.14 -2.62 -10.39
N GLU A 364 19.60 -1.47 -10.00
CA GLU A 364 19.85 -0.87 -8.68
C GLU A 364 19.36 -1.75 -7.54
N LEU A 365 18.17 -2.34 -7.68
CA LEU A 365 17.59 -3.22 -6.69
C LEU A 365 18.45 -4.47 -6.47
N VAL A 366 18.94 -5.11 -7.53
CA VAL A 366 19.91 -6.22 -7.43
C VAL A 366 21.21 -5.75 -6.76
N SER A 367 21.72 -4.57 -7.09
CA SER A 367 22.91 -3.99 -6.46
C SER A 367 22.72 -3.75 -4.95
N GLU A 368 21.56 -3.26 -4.53
CA GLU A 368 21.19 -3.06 -3.12
C GLU A 368 21.00 -4.40 -2.38
N LEU A 369 20.25 -5.34 -2.96
CA LEU A 369 20.00 -6.66 -2.35
C LEU A 369 21.29 -7.48 -2.19
N LYS A 370 22.25 -7.33 -3.10
CA LYS A 370 23.57 -7.96 -2.96
C LYS A 370 24.35 -7.45 -1.74
N LYS A 371 24.17 -6.19 -1.33
CA LYS A 371 24.83 -5.61 -0.13
C LYS A 371 24.29 -6.20 1.17
N LEU A 372 23.09 -6.79 1.17
CA LEU A 372 22.55 -7.50 2.34
C LEU A 372 23.32 -8.79 2.66
N ASN A 373 24.01 -9.40 1.69
CA ASN A 373 24.87 -10.57 1.87
C ASN A 373 24.24 -11.73 2.69
N GLY A 374 22.95 -12.01 2.48
CA GLY A 374 22.20 -13.04 3.20
C GLY A 374 21.41 -12.55 4.41
N ALA A 375 21.69 -11.35 4.92
CA ALA A 375 20.82 -10.67 5.90
C ALA A 375 19.45 -10.33 5.28
N ASN A 376 18.44 -10.16 6.13
CA ASN A 376 17.10 -9.73 5.71
C ASN A 376 16.93 -8.22 5.96
N MET A 377 15.87 -7.61 5.41
CA MET A 377 15.54 -6.19 5.64
C MET A 377 14.04 -6.04 5.87
N LEU A 378 13.66 -5.47 7.02
CA LEU A 378 12.32 -5.01 7.36
C LEU A 378 12.36 -4.13 8.62
N GLU A 379 11.26 -3.43 8.91
CA GLU A 379 11.05 -2.72 10.16
C GLU A 379 10.97 -3.73 11.32
N THR A 380 11.74 -3.50 12.38
CA THR A 380 11.73 -4.33 13.59
C THR A 380 12.18 -3.48 14.79
N VAL A 381 11.20 -3.06 15.59
CA VAL A 381 11.36 -2.17 16.75
C VAL A 381 10.72 -2.77 17.99
N LYS A 382 11.14 -2.37 19.18
CA LYS A 382 10.50 -2.82 20.43
C LYS A 382 9.07 -2.30 20.52
N PRO A 383 8.09 -3.09 21.02
CA PRO A 383 6.69 -2.70 20.98
C PRO A 383 6.43 -1.45 21.85
N PRO A 384 5.86 -0.35 21.29
CA PRO A 384 5.40 0.76 22.09
C PRO A 384 4.15 0.33 22.88
N THR A 385 3.91 0.94 24.04
CA THR A 385 2.78 0.62 24.93
C THR A 385 1.42 0.60 24.21
N SER A 386 1.24 1.46 23.21
CA SER A 386 0.03 1.55 22.36
C SER A 386 -0.18 0.38 21.39
N LYS A 387 0.85 -0.44 21.12
CA LYS A 387 0.72 -1.69 20.33
C LYS A 387 0.62 -2.95 21.21
N MET A 388 0.94 -2.89 22.50
CA MET A 388 0.96 -4.08 23.39
C MET A 388 -0.35 -4.87 23.40
N GLU A 389 -1.50 -4.18 23.55
CA GLU A 389 -2.80 -4.85 23.68
C GLU A 389 -3.15 -5.77 22.49
N ARG A 390 -2.59 -5.51 21.31
CA ARG A 390 -2.82 -6.27 20.08
C ARG A 390 -2.46 -7.75 20.20
N PHE A 391 -1.50 -8.07 21.07
CA PHE A 391 -0.96 -9.42 21.24
C PHE A 391 -0.94 -9.92 22.69
N THR A 392 -1.31 -9.09 23.68
CA THR A 392 -1.57 -9.57 25.05
C THR A 392 -2.99 -10.09 25.27
N TYR A 393 -3.94 -9.84 24.35
CA TYR A 393 -5.34 -10.29 24.45
C TYR A 393 -5.76 -11.08 23.22
N HIS A 394 -6.67 -12.05 23.40
CA HIS A 394 -7.28 -12.77 22.29
C HIS A 394 -8.23 -11.83 21.51
N HIS A 395 -8.20 -11.93 20.19
CA HIS A 395 -9.03 -11.15 19.26
C HIS A 395 -9.89 -12.08 18.39
N GLU A 396 -11.20 -11.82 18.38
CA GLU A 396 -12.16 -12.61 17.60
C GLU A 396 -12.65 -11.86 16.37
N LEU A 397 -12.72 -12.54 15.22
CA LEU A 397 -13.23 -11.98 13.98
C LEU A 397 -14.77 -11.85 14.01
N ARG A 398 -15.28 -10.68 14.39
CA ARG A 398 -16.72 -10.40 14.56
C ARG A 398 -17.23 -9.44 13.48
N GLN A 399 -18.53 -9.52 13.15
CA GLN A 399 -19.19 -8.53 12.30
C GLN A 399 -19.36 -7.22 13.08
N VAL A 400 -19.01 -6.10 12.47
CA VAL A 400 -19.17 -4.77 13.10
C VAL A 400 -20.50 -4.15 12.67
N PRO A 401 -21.33 -3.62 13.59
CA PRO A 401 -22.56 -2.92 13.22
C PRO A 401 -22.29 -1.77 12.24
N TYR A 402 -23.17 -1.62 11.24
CA TYR A 402 -23.09 -0.62 10.17
C TYR A 402 -21.92 -0.79 9.17
N GLU A 403 -21.04 -1.78 9.35
CA GLU A 403 -19.99 -2.13 8.39
C GLU A 403 -20.26 -3.51 7.74
N TYR A 404 -20.07 -3.59 6.42
CA TYR A 404 -20.15 -4.86 5.68
C TYR A 404 -18.88 -5.72 5.79
N VAL A 405 -17.98 -5.41 6.73
CA VAL A 405 -16.74 -6.16 6.98
C VAL A 405 -16.71 -6.79 8.37
N LYS A 406 -15.89 -7.84 8.51
CA LYS A 406 -15.56 -8.42 9.81
C LYS A 406 -14.20 -7.90 10.26
N LEU A 407 -14.08 -7.54 11.53
CA LEU A 407 -12.83 -7.06 12.14
C LEU A 407 -12.47 -7.92 13.36
N PRO A 408 -11.18 -8.11 13.67
CA PRO A 408 -10.74 -8.69 14.94
C PRO A 408 -11.05 -7.73 16.09
N ILE A 409 -11.95 -8.14 17.00
CA ILE A 409 -12.35 -7.38 18.18
C ILE A 409 -11.65 -7.96 19.41
N ARG A 410 -10.98 -7.11 20.19
CA ARG A 410 -10.31 -7.48 21.44
C ARG A 410 -11.33 -8.07 22.42
N THR A 411 -11.05 -9.26 22.94
CA THR A 411 -11.81 -9.87 24.03
C THR A 411 -11.29 -9.37 25.39
N ASN A 412 -11.86 -9.88 26.48
CA ASN A 412 -11.32 -9.71 27.83
C ASN A 412 -10.41 -10.87 28.27
N ILE A 413 -10.09 -11.81 27.37
CA ILE A 413 -9.23 -12.96 27.66
C ILE A 413 -7.78 -12.57 27.37
N SER A 414 -6.92 -12.62 28.40
CA SER A 414 -5.47 -12.45 28.22
C SER A 414 -4.87 -13.68 27.55
N LYS A 415 -3.92 -13.46 26.64
CA LYS A 415 -3.13 -14.54 26.03
C LYS A 415 -2.03 -15.00 26.99
N GLU A 416 -1.64 -16.27 26.85
CA GLU A 416 -0.37 -16.76 27.39
C GLU A 416 0.83 -16.07 26.71
N ALA A 417 1.99 -16.12 27.36
CA ALA A 417 3.24 -15.61 26.81
C ALA A 417 3.59 -16.29 25.46
N PRO A 418 4.36 -15.63 24.57
CA PRO A 418 4.81 -16.24 23.33
C PRO A 418 5.59 -17.54 23.60
N PRO A 419 5.40 -18.59 22.79
CA PRO A 419 6.11 -19.86 22.96
C PRO A 419 7.63 -19.67 22.81
N HIS A 420 8.41 -20.62 23.33
CA HIS A 420 9.89 -20.66 23.21
C HIS A 420 10.63 -19.41 23.74
N ASN A 421 10.03 -18.66 24.68
CA ASN A 421 10.58 -17.42 25.25
C ASN A 421 10.97 -16.39 24.15
N ILE A 422 10.07 -16.22 23.19
CA ILE A 422 10.18 -15.23 22.11
C ILE A 422 9.84 -13.84 22.67
N GLU A 423 10.79 -12.90 22.54
CA GLU A 423 10.56 -11.48 22.77
C GLU A 423 9.83 -10.90 21.54
N ILE A 424 8.67 -10.27 21.72
CA ILE A 424 7.91 -9.67 20.61
C ILE A 424 8.57 -8.37 20.15
N PHE A 425 8.70 -8.21 18.84
CA PHE A 425 9.04 -6.98 18.15
C PHE A 425 7.94 -6.65 17.14
N VAL A 426 7.74 -5.36 16.85
CA VAL A 426 6.74 -4.86 15.89
C VAL A 426 7.41 -4.18 14.70
N GLY A 427 6.65 -4.06 13.61
CA GLY A 427 7.03 -3.31 12.43
C GLY A 427 5.84 -3.18 11.48
N SER A 428 6.11 -3.27 10.18
CA SER A 428 5.10 -3.31 9.12
C SER A 428 4.98 -4.70 8.49
N ALA A 429 3.91 -4.89 7.72
CA ALA A 429 3.69 -6.10 6.92
C ALA A 429 4.66 -6.27 5.74
N TYR A 430 5.54 -5.29 5.47
CA TYR A 430 6.39 -5.27 4.27
C TYR A 430 7.84 -5.69 4.56
N PHE A 431 8.32 -6.67 3.80
CA PHE A 431 9.62 -7.30 4.03
C PHE A 431 10.43 -7.54 2.75
N VAL A 432 11.74 -7.69 2.95
CA VAL A 432 12.66 -8.32 2.01
C VAL A 432 13.39 -9.44 2.75
N LEU A 433 13.11 -10.69 2.37
CA LEU A 433 13.59 -11.90 3.06
C LEU A 433 14.47 -12.74 2.14
N SER A 434 15.57 -13.25 2.68
CA SER A 434 16.45 -14.20 1.98
C SER A 434 15.75 -15.55 1.79
N ARG A 435 16.09 -16.28 0.73
CA ARG A 435 15.55 -17.65 0.52
C ARG A 435 15.93 -18.61 1.66
N ALA A 436 17.00 -18.34 2.40
CA ALA A 436 17.37 -19.10 3.59
C ALA A 436 16.39 -18.86 4.75
N PHE A 437 16.03 -17.61 5.04
CA PHE A 437 15.01 -17.25 6.03
C PHE A 437 13.66 -17.90 5.69
N VAL A 438 13.22 -17.80 4.43
CA VAL A 438 11.92 -18.36 4.01
C VAL A 438 11.92 -19.90 4.14
N LYS A 439 13.02 -20.60 3.83
CA LYS A 439 13.15 -22.04 4.10
C LYS A 439 13.06 -22.38 5.59
N TYR A 440 13.69 -21.59 6.46
CA TYR A 440 13.62 -21.76 7.91
C TYR A 440 12.18 -21.62 8.43
N VAL A 441 11.43 -20.62 7.94
CA VAL A 441 10.03 -20.35 8.34
C VAL A 441 9.09 -21.55 8.18
N PHE A 442 9.21 -22.33 7.09
CA PHE A 442 8.35 -23.51 6.89
C PHE A 442 8.87 -24.79 7.58
N ASN A 443 10.16 -24.88 7.84
CA ASN A 443 10.78 -26.10 8.34
C ASN A 443 10.88 -26.16 9.87
N ASN A 444 10.99 -25.01 10.56
CA ASN A 444 11.17 -24.96 12.02
C ASN A 444 9.84 -25.13 12.80
N SER A 445 9.86 -25.84 13.93
CA SER A 445 8.70 -25.99 14.84
C SER A 445 8.38 -24.70 15.60
N LEU A 446 9.39 -23.98 16.11
CA LEU A 446 9.24 -22.70 16.82
C LEU A 446 8.40 -21.70 16.02
N VAL A 447 8.60 -21.65 14.71
CA VAL A 447 7.87 -20.77 13.80
C VAL A 447 6.41 -21.21 13.61
N LYS A 448 6.13 -22.52 13.61
CA LYS A 448 4.77 -23.07 13.54
C LYS A 448 3.99 -22.79 14.83
N ASP A 449 4.64 -22.94 15.97
CA ASP A 449 4.05 -22.66 17.28
C ASP A 449 3.79 -21.16 17.46
N PHE A 450 4.73 -20.30 17.07
CA PHE A 450 4.57 -18.85 17.09
C PHE A 450 3.50 -18.36 16.09
N PHE A 451 3.40 -18.98 14.92
CA PHE A 451 2.32 -18.72 13.96
C PHE A 451 0.96 -19.13 14.55
N ALA A 452 0.87 -20.29 15.21
CA ALA A 452 -0.34 -20.74 15.88
C ALA A 452 -0.75 -19.77 17.01
N TRP A 453 0.20 -19.33 17.83
CA TRP A 453 -0.01 -18.32 18.88
C TRP A 453 -0.45 -16.96 18.31
N SER A 454 -0.05 -16.59 17.10
CA SER A 454 -0.42 -15.31 16.48
C SER A 454 -1.82 -15.29 15.84
N LYS A 455 -2.53 -16.42 15.72
CA LYS A 455 -3.79 -16.52 14.95
C LYS A 455 -4.91 -15.60 15.43
N ASP A 456 -5.00 -15.38 16.72
CA ASP A 456 -6.03 -14.60 17.42
C ASP A 456 -5.46 -13.31 18.02
N THR A 457 -4.55 -12.67 17.29
CA THR A 457 -3.98 -11.35 17.61
C THR A 457 -4.41 -10.30 16.57
N TYR A 458 -4.22 -9.02 16.87
CA TYR A 458 -4.55 -7.91 15.99
C TYR A 458 -3.34 -7.45 15.15
N SER A 459 -3.49 -7.42 13.83
CA SER A 459 -2.41 -7.19 12.85
C SER A 459 -1.18 -8.09 13.10
N PRO A 460 -1.31 -9.44 13.06
CA PRO A 460 -0.16 -10.33 13.21
C PRO A 460 0.92 -10.12 12.14
N ASP A 461 0.55 -9.59 10.98
CA ASP A 461 1.47 -9.14 9.93
C ASP A 461 2.37 -7.97 10.36
N GLU A 462 1.96 -7.16 11.36
CA GLU A 462 2.78 -6.09 11.97
C GLU A 462 3.70 -6.57 13.12
N HIS A 463 3.73 -7.86 13.49
CA HIS A 463 4.69 -8.37 14.49
C HIS A 463 5.35 -9.70 14.15
N PHE A 464 4.74 -10.57 13.35
CA PHE A 464 5.27 -11.91 13.08
C PHE A 464 6.67 -11.86 12.43
N TRP A 465 6.82 -11.09 11.34
CA TRP A 465 8.10 -10.93 10.64
C TRP A 465 9.13 -10.19 11.49
N ALA A 466 8.72 -9.07 12.10
CA ALA A 466 9.55 -8.21 12.94
C ALA A 466 10.10 -8.94 14.18
N THR A 467 9.34 -9.91 14.70
CA THR A 467 9.75 -10.81 15.80
C THR A 467 10.68 -11.91 15.30
N LEU A 468 10.34 -12.62 14.22
CA LEU A 468 11.12 -13.78 13.76
C LEU A 468 12.54 -13.42 13.32
N ILE A 469 12.76 -12.24 12.72
CA ILE A 469 14.12 -11.75 12.40
C ILE A 469 14.97 -11.48 13.66
N ARG A 470 14.37 -11.38 14.85
CA ARG A 470 15.03 -11.23 16.15
C ARG A 470 15.11 -12.54 16.96
N VAL A 471 14.82 -13.70 16.36
CA VAL A 471 14.98 -15.01 17.01
C VAL A 471 16.39 -15.56 16.75
N PRO A 472 17.23 -15.80 17.78
CA PRO A 472 18.60 -16.28 17.58
C PRO A 472 18.68 -17.63 16.86
N GLY A 473 19.69 -17.79 16.01
CA GLY A 473 19.85 -18.92 15.11
C GLY A 473 19.04 -18.82 13.81
N THR A 474 18.52 -17.65 13.46
CA THR A 474 17.64 -17.47 12.28
C THR A 474 18.46 -16.95 11.08
N PRO A 475 18.32 -17.52 9.86
CA PRO A 475 19.15 -17.13 8.73
C PRO A 475 18.98 -15.66 8.34
N GLY A 476 20.04 -14.87 8.51
CA GLY A 476 20.04 -13.43 8.26
C GLY A 476 19.33 -12.60 9.35
N GLU A 477 19.33 -13.08 10.59
CA GLU A 477 18.80 -12.38 11.76
C GLU A 477 19.40 -10.99 12.00
N ILE A 478 18.70 -10.20 12.81
CA ILE A 478 19.19 -9.00 13.46
C ILE A 478 19.14 -9.30 14.97
N SER A 479 20.27 -9.15 15.69
CA SER A 479 20.32 -9.50 17.13
C SER A 479 19.23 -8.80 17.95
N ARG A 480 18.68 -9.45 18.98
CA ARG A 480 17.76 -8.85 19.97
C ARG A 480 18.35 -7.61 20.66
N SER A 481 19.68 -7.54 20.76
CA SER A 481 20.41 -6.43 21.39
C SER A 481 20.89 -5.37 20.38
N ALA A 482 20.75 -5.59 19.07
CA ALA A 482 21.03 -4.58 18.06
C ALA A 482 19.91 -3.53 18.05
N GLN A 483 20.24 -2.31 17.62
CA GLN A 483 19.31 -1.18 17.58
C GLN A 483 18.01 -1.52 16.84
N ASP A 484 16.92 -0.88 17.26
CA ASP A 484 15.63 -0.89 16.56
C ASP A 484 15.79 -0.36 15.13
N VAL A 485 15.16 -1.02 14.16
CA VAL A 485 15.15 -0.62 12.74
C VAL A 485 13.78 -0.04 12.43
N SER A 486 13.69 1.28 12.33
CA SER A 486 12.44 1.98 12.02
C SER A 486 12.02 1.81 10.55
N ASP A 487 10.80 2.25 10.23
CA ASP A 487 10.29 2.37 8.86
C ASP A 487 11.30 3.06 7.91
N LEU A 488 11.78 4.27 8.27
CA LEU A 488 12.73 5.06 7.49
C LEU A 488 14.14 4.44 7.36
N GLN A 489 14.49 3.46 8.20
CA GLN A 489 15.73 2.70 8.09
C GLN A 489 15.50 1.41 7.28
N SER A 490 14.29 0.87 7.34
CA SER A 490 13.80 -0.26 6.56
C SER A 490 13.49 0.15 5.12
N LYS A 491 14.53 0.13 4.27
CA LYS A 491 14.46 0.41 2.82
C LYS A 491 13.37 -0.34 2.04
N THR A 492 12.69 -1.33 2.62
CA THR A 492 11.57 -2.08 2.01
C THR A 492 10.44 -1.19 1.51
N ARG A 493 10.00 -0.18 2.30
CA ARG A 493 8.82 0.62 1.98
C ARG A 493 8.85 2.02 2.57
N LEU A 494 8.94 3.03 1.71
CA LEU A 494 8.64 4.41 2.08
C LEU A 494 7.12 4.59 2.25
N VAL A 495 6.68 4.98 3.45
CA VAL A 495 5.27 5.29 3.76
C VAL A 495 5.20 6.65 4.45
N LYS A 496 4.41 7.58 3.91
CA LYS A 496 4.20 8.89 4.56
C LYS A 496 2.90 8.88 5.36
N TRP A 497 3.03 9.15 6.64
CA TRP A 497 1.94 9.37 7.59
C TRP A 497 1.74 10.88 7.78
N ASN A 498 0.50 11.35 7.63
CA ASN A 498 0.19 12.78 7.65
C ASN A 498 0.62 13.51 8.93
N TYR A 499 0.64 12.83 10.07
CA TYR A 499 1.07 13.34 11.38
C TYR A 499 2.60 13.44 11.55
N HIS A 500 3.39 13.06 10.54
CA HIS A 500 4.86 13.23 10.52
C HIS A 500 5.33 14.12 9.35
N GLU A 501 4.41 14.64 8.54
CA GLU A 501 4.73 15.49 7.39
C GLU A 501 5.21 16.89 7.80
N GLY A 502 6.34 17.31 7.23
CA GLY A 502 7.07 18.51 7.64
C GLY A 502 8.03 18.27 8.83
N LEU A 503 8.06 17.07 9.41
CA LEU A 503 9.00 16.67 10.46
C LEU A 503 10.00 15.62 9.97
N LEU A 504 9.51 14.48 9.45
CA LEU A 504 10.36 13.37 8.99
C LEU A 504 10.59 13.40 7.46
N TYR A 505 9.62 13.92 6.72
CA TYR A 505 9.62 14.03 5.26
C TYR A 505 8.81 15.25 4.81
N PRO A 506 8.93 15.71 3.54
CA PRO A 506 8.10 16.78 2.99
C PRO A 506 6.60 16.51 3.14
N ARG A 507 5.74 17.52 2.95
CA ARG A 507 4.28 17.30 2.88
C ARG A 507 3.89 16.45 1.67
N CYS A 508 2.80 15.71 1.78
CA CYS A 508 2.18 14.97 0.67
C CYS A 508 1.66 15.97 -0.37
N THR A 509 1.90 15.70 -1.65
CA THR A 509 1.42 16.55 -2.74
C THR A 509 0.19 15.98 -3.43
N GLY A 510 -0.10 14.68 -3.26
CA GLY A 510 -1.30 14.00 -3.74
C GLY A 510 -2.51 14.19 -2.80
N SER A 511 -2.87 13.16 -2.04
CA SER A 511 -3.99 13.17 -1.08
C SER A 511 -3.74 12.20 0.10
N HIS A 512 -4.68 12.08 1.05
CA HIS A 512 -4.55 11.17 2.19
C HIS A 512 -5.72 10.20 2.31
N LEU A 513 -5.43 8.91 2.56
CA LEU A 513 -6.43 7.89 2.85
C LEU A 513 -6.00 7.04 4.06
N ARG A 514 -6.80 7.10 5.14
CA ARG A 514 -6.49 6.48 6.45
C ARG A 514 -5.11 6.91 6.97
N SER A 515 -4.90 8.23 7.04
CA SER A 515 -3.66 8.91 7.46
C SER A 515 -2.40 8.67 6.61
N VAL A 516 -2.44 7.78 5.62
CA VAL A 516 -1.32 7.53 4.69
C VAL A 516 -1.47 8.40 3.44
N CYS A 517 -0.37 9.01 3.00
CA CYS A 517 -0.26 9.73 1.73
C CYS A 517 -0.47 8.79 0.54
N ILE A 518 -1.26 9.24 -0.41
CA ILE A 518 -1.23 8.80 -1.80
C ILE A 518 -0.44 9.88 -2.55
N PHE A 519 0.72 9.54 -3.09
CA PHE A 519 1.70 10.52 -3.59
C PHE A 519 1.21 11.30 -4.81
N GLY A 520 1.78 12.50 -5.03
CA GLY A 520 1.55 13.32 -6.23
C GLY A 520 2.82 13.55 -7.05
N ALA A 521 2.68 13.96 -8.32
CA ALA A 521 3.79 14.04 -9.29
C ALA A 521 4.92 15.00 -8.87
N ALA A 522 4.63 16.02 -8.06
CA ALA A 522 5.64 16.93 -7.54
C ALA A 522 6.63 16.27 -6.55
N GLU A 523 6.31 15.08 -6.04
CA GLU A 523 7.20 14.27 -5.19
C GLU A 523 8.16 13.37 -5.99
N LEU A 524 8.02 13.23 -7.32
CA LEU A 524 8.77 12.29 -8.16
C LEU A 524 10.30 12.32 -7.92
N ARG A 525 10.91 13.51 -7.92
CA ARG A 525 12.36 13.66 -7.69
C ARG A 525 12.77 13.35 -6.25
N TRP A 526 11.91 13.60 -5.27
CA TRP A 526 12.19 13.21 -3.89
C TRP A 526 12.09 11.69 -3.74
N LEU A 527 11.01 11.07 -4.22
CA LEU A 527 10.78 9.62 -4.17
C LEU A 527 11.93 8.79 -4.76
N ILE A 528 12.45 9.19 -5.93
CA ILE A 528 13.56 8.47 -6.58
C ILE A 528 14.89 8.61 -5.79
N ASN A 529 15.11 9.74 -5.12
CA ASN A 529 16.37 10.04 -4.43
C ASN A 529 16.36 9.74 -2.92
N ASP A 530 15.20 9.49 -2.31
CA ASP A 530 15.03 9.21 -0.88
C ASP A 530 15.76 7.94 -0.41
N GLY A 531 15.86 6.92 -1.27
CA GLY A 531 16.76 5.77 -1.07
C GLY A 531 16.08 4.46 -0.64
N HIS A 532 14.77 4.48 -0.36
CA HIS A 532 13.95 3.27 -0.28
C HIS A 532 13.84 2.57 -1.65
N TRP A 533 13.43 1.30 -1.64
CA TRP A 533 13.32 0.45 -2.84
C TRP A 533 11.91 0.49 -3.46
N PHE A 534 10.88 0.72 -2.65
CA PHE A 534 9.47 0.84 -3.04
C PHE A 534 8.76 1.86 -2.13
N ALA A 535 7.59 2.35 -2.54
CA ALA A 535 6.75 3.24 -1.73
C ALA A 535 5.26 2.85 -1.72
N ASN A 536 4.53 3.31 -0.69
CA ASN A 536 3.08 3.14 -0.51
C ASN A 536 2.47 4.52 -0.12
N LYS A 537 1.46 5.08 -0.80
CA LYS A 537 0.56 4.49 -1.82
C LYS A 537 0.56 5.25 -3.15
N PHE A 538 0.26 4.53 -4.21
CA PHE A 538 -0.07 5.06 -5.53
C PHE A 538 -1.53 4.76 -5.87
N ASP A 539 -2.18 5.69 -6.58
CA ASP A 539 -3.55 5.58 -7.06
C ASP A 539 -3.69 6.51 -8.28
N SER A 540 -4.03 5.95 -9.44
CA SER A 540 -4.15 6.71 -10.69
C SER A 540 -5.30 7.71 -10.67
N LYS A 541 -6.29 7.52 -9.79
CA LYS A 541 -7.44 8.43 -9.60
C LYS A 541 -7.07 9.59 -8.64
N VAL A 542 -5.85 9.59 -8.08
CA VAL A 542 -5.25 10.71 -7.33
C VAL A 542 -4.18 11.45 -8.12
N ASP A 543 -3.23 10.75 -8.75
CA ASP A 543 -2.24 11.34 -9.66
C ASP A 543 -1.69 10.31 -10.68
N PRO A 544 -2.23 10.24 -11.91
CA PRO A 544 -1.78 9.27 -12.92
C PRO A 544 -0.45 9.70 -13.56
N VAL A 545 -0.10 10.98 -13.50
CA VAL A 545 1.14 11.53 -14.04
C VAL A 545 2.33 11.03 -13.23
N LEU A 546 2.20 10.95 -11.90
CA LEU A 546 3.24 10.37 -11.05
C LEU A 546 3.59 8.93 -11.47
N ILE A 547 2.58 8.08 -11.67
CA ILE A 547 2.76 6.66 -12.00
C ILE A 547 3.43 6.52 -13.36
N LYS A 548 2.95 7.25 -14.39
CA LYS A 548 3.59 7.33 -15.72
C LYS A 548 5.05 7.74 -15.58
N CYS A 549 5.32 8.88 -14.95
CA CYS A 549 6.65 9.47 -14.92
C CYS A 549 7.65 8.70 -14.04
N LEU A 550 7.19 7.99 -13.02
CA LEU A 550 8.01 7.08 -12.24
C LEU A 550 8.38 5.84 -13.07
N ALA A 551 7.43 5.23 -13.80
CA ALA A 551 7.73 4.12 -14.71
C ALA A 551 8.75 4.51 -15.79
N GLU A 552 8.55 5.65 -16.48
CA GLU A 552 9.48 6.15 -17.51
C GLU A 552 10.89 6.40 -16.95
N LYS A 553 11.01 7.00 -15.76
CA LYS A 553 12.32 7.28 -15.14
C LYS A 553 13.05 6.01 -14.71
N LEU A 554 12.34 4.99 -14.21
CA LEU A 554 12.92 3.71 -13.84
C LEU A 554 13.41 2.93 -15.08
N GLU A 555 12.68 3.00 -16.20
CA GLU A 555 13.15 2.45 -17.48
C GLU A 555 14.38 3.19 -18.03
N GLU A 556 14.41 4.52 -17.92
CA GLU A 556 15.57 5.33 -18.31
C GLU A 556 16.81 4.93 -17.50
N GLN A 557 16.68 4.86 -16.17
CA GLN A 557 17.74 4.43 -15.26
C GLN A 557 18.22 2.99 -15.57
N GLN A 558 17.31 2.04 -15.77
CA GLN A 558 17.65 0.66 -16.16
C GLN A 558 18.49 0.63 -17.46
N ARG A 559 18.10 1.40 -18.48
CA ARG A 559 18.83 1.50 -19.77
C ARG A 559 20.21 2.14 -19.59
N GLN A 560 20.30 3.21 -18.78
CA GLN A 560 21.57 3.89 -18.46
C GLN A 560 22.54 2.97 -17.70
N TRP A 561 22.11 2.34 -16.60
CA TRP A 561 22.96 1.48 -15.78
C TRP A 561 23.50 0.28 -16.56
N ILE A 562 22.69 -0.39 -17.36
CA ILE A 562 23.12 -1.52 -18.20
C ILE A 562 24.15 -1.07 -19.24
N THR A 563 23.95 0.11 -19.83
CA THR A 563 24.91 0.69 -20.79
C THR A 563 26.26 1.01 -20.12
N LEU A 564 26.25 1.63 -18.94
CA LEU A 564 27.46 1.97 -18.17
C LEU A 564 28.20 0.71 -17.69
N SER A 565 27.48 -0.27 -17.15
CA SER A 565 28.03 -1.57 -16.74
C SER A 565 28.69 -2.30 -17.92
N SER A 566 28.06 -2.27 -19.11
CA SER A 566 28.60 -2.91 -20.32
C SER A 566 29.87 -2.20 -20.81
N LYS A 567 29.90 -0.86 -20.81
CA LYS A 567 31.11 -0.08 -21.13
C LYS A 567 32.26 -0.37 -20.16
N LYS A 568 31.98 -0.41 -18.85
CA LYS A 568 32.99 -0.73 -17.83
C LYS A 568 33.58 -2.14 -18.02
N LEU A 569 32.75 -3.12 -18.36
CA LEU A 569 33.20 -4.49 -18.65
C LEU A 569 34.10 -4.57 -19.90
N LEU A 570 33.80 -3.80 -20.96
CA LEU A 570 34.64 -3.71 -22.15
C LEU A 570 36.00 -3.05 -21.84
N MET A 571 36.01 -1.94 -21.10
CA MET A 571 37.24 -1.27 -20.68
C MET A 571 38.13 -2.19 -19.83
N ALA A 572 37.54 -2.91 -18.86
CA ALA A 572 38.27 -3.87 -18.03
C ALA A 572 38.87 -5.04 -18.84
N LYS A 573 38.14 -5.55 -19.85
CA LYS A 573 38.68 -6.57 -20.76
C LYS A 573 39.85 -6.06 -21.59
N ASN A 574 39.73 -4.86 -22.15
CA ASN A 574 40.79 -4.30 -22.98
C ASN A 574 42.07 -4.07 -22.15
N ALA A 575 41.94 -3.57 -20.92
CA ALA A 575 43.07 -3.40 -20.01
C ALA A 575 43.83 -4.72 -19.73
N VAL A 576 43.11 -5.83 -19.56
CA VAL A 576 43.67 -7.19 -19.34
C VAL A 576 44.24 -7.82 -20.62
N ILE A 577 43.91 -7.29 -21.80
CA ILE A 577 44.51 -7.71 -23.09
C ILE A 577 45.78 -6.88 -23.40
N THR A 578 45.94 -5.72 -22.77
CA THR A 578 47.12 -4.84 -22.90
C THR A 578 48.15 -5.01 -21.78
N SER A 579 48.02 -6.04 -20.94
CA SER A 579 48.87 -6.35 -19.79
C SER A 579 49.44 -7.76 -19.87
#